data_AF-A0A2M7A4L2-F1
#
_entry.id   AF-A0A2M7A4L2-F1
#
_cell.length_a   1.000
_cell.length_b   1.000
_cell.length_c   1.000
_cell.angle_alpha   90.00
_cell.angle_beta   90.00
_cell.angle_gamma   90.00
#
_symmetry.space_group_name_H-M   'P 1'
#
loop_
_entity.id
_entity.type
_entity.pdbx_description
1 polymer ?
#
loop_
_entity_poly.entity_id
_entity_poly.type
_entity_poly.pdbx_seq_one_letter_code
_entity_poly.pdbx_strand_id
1 'polypeptide(L)'
;MGKVNFLVKKVAGLFGIGEDILAYYLTLRNVAQPSEVAVPKELLPLGARLILKGVLNSQAIAPNPDWVWAYWIEKQYDPKSPSFMGRGHLLTSNNCTHRNWTGIGCLESKNEAIVDERGLVTPWYDGWSLDVFLLFPNRLIAPSKVKEVKQRVKESLPIIQTQLEEEEIEVSIEVLASKLEGDDLIWEEVRLKNKSSLDKNFSLVFSLRPYNPEGVSIISSLEYKEGSFLVNDKLGIIFSAPPDFVDTSSYREGDVSTKLSLSSPLPGGDRTQTGDIAQQAGDRTQTGSTSHPHARQGDLPPHQSDRQGFPTPHQSSVKCKVGMASGLAGYKLSLKPEEEKKFLVALPLRGKM
;
A
#
# COMPACT_ATOMS: atom_id res chain seq x y z
N MET A 1 -27.99 -33.01 -27.14
CA MET A 1 -27.89 -31.54 -27.11
C MET A 1 -29.00 -30.84 -26.30
N GLY A 2 -30.29 -31.23 -26.40
CA GLY A 2 -31.42 -30.43 -25.85
C GLY A 2 -31.58 -30.37 -24.31
N LYS A 3 -31.22 -31.42 -23.56
CA LYS A 3 -31.44 -31.46 -22.10
C LYS A 3 -30.49 -30.53 -21.31
N VAL A 4 -29.25 -30.36 -21.76
CA VAL A 4 -28.25 -29.49 -21.12
C VAL A 4 -28.64 -28.01 -21.30
N ASN A 5 -29.10 -27.62 -22.49
CA ASN A 5 -29.57 -26.26 -22.75
C ASN A 5 -30.82 -25.90 -21.94
N PHE A 6 -31.73 -26.85 -21.71
CA PHE A 6 -32.91 -26.64 -20.87
C PHE A 6 -32.54 -26.42 -19.40
N LEU A 7 -31.61 -27.23 -18.87
CA LEU A 7 -31.14 -27.09 -17.48
C LEU A 7 -30.40 -25.77 -17.27
N VAL A 8 -29.53 -25.37 -18.21
CA VAL A 8 -28.82 -24.09 -18.15
C VAL A 8 -29.79 -22.91 -18.23
N LYS A 9 -30.80 -22.94 -19.14
CA LYS A 9 -31.86 -21.91 -19.19
C LYS A 9 -32.63 -21.79 -17.89
N LYS A 10 -32.99 -22.94 -17.27
CA LYS A 10 -33.75 -22.96 -16.03
C LYS A 10 -32.95 -22.43 -14.84
N VAL A 11 -31.67 -22.80 -14.73
CA VAL A 11 -30.78 -22.28 -13.68
C VAL A 11 -30.49 -20.79 -13.90
N ALA A 12 -30.23 -20.37 -15.15
CA ALA A 12 -30.05 -18.97 -15.50
C ALA A 12 -31.26 -18.10 -15.11
N GLY A 13 -32.48 -18.56 -15.39
CA GLY A 13 -33.71 -17.86 -15.00
C GLY A 13 -33.88 -17.68 -13.49
N LEU A 14 -33.39 -18.62 -12.67
CA LEU A 14 -33.41 -18.48 -11.20
C LEU A 14 -32.51 -17.37 -10.68
N PHE A 15 -31.46 -17.02 -11.42
CA PHE A 15 -30.54 -15.92 -11.09
C PHE A 15 -30.83 -14.64 -11.88
N GLY A 16 -31.98 -14.56 -12.56
CA GLY A 16 -32.37 -13.40 -13.37
C GLY A 16 -31.52 -13.20 -14.63
N ILE A 17 -30.83 -14.24 -15.11
CA ILE A 17 -29.99 -14.18 -16.29
C ILE A 17 -30.87 -14.38 -17.54
N GLY A 18 -31.00 -13.33 -18.34
CA GLY A 18 -31.82 -13.30 -19.55
C GLY A 18 -31.28 -14.13 -20.71
N GLU A 19 -32.10 -14.30 -21.75
CA GLU A 19 -31.71 -15.04 -22.96
C GLU A 19 -30.57 -14.36 -23.74
N ASP A 20 -30.46 -13.04 -23.62
CA ASP A 20 -29.39 -12.21 -24.17
C ASP A 20 -28.02 -12.57 -23.59
N ILE A 21 -27.91 -12.76 -22.27
CA ILE A 21 -26.66 -13.20 -21.62
C ILE A 21 -26.34 -14.66 -22.00
N LEU A 22 -27.38 -15.50 -22.12
CA LEU A 22 -27.19 -16.90 -22.50
C LEU A 22 -26.68 -17.04 -23.95
N ALA A 23 -27.04 -16.11 -24.84
CA ALA A 23 -26.52 -16.06 -26.20
C ALA A 23 -24.99 -15.88 -26.22
N TYR A 24 -24.43 -15.07 -25.32
CA TYR A 24 -22.97 -14.94 -25.17
C TYR A 24 -22.32 -16.24 -24.70
N TYR A 25 -22.91 -16.95 -23.74
CA TYR A 25 -22.40 -18.26 -23.30
C TYR A 25 -22.37 -19.29 -24.43
N LEU A 26 -23.44 -19.36 -25.23
CA LEU A 26 -23.51 -20.27 -26.37
C LEU A 26 -22.47 -19.91 -27.44
N THR A 27 -22.25 -18.61 -27.66
CA THR A 27 -21.25 -18.10 -28.61
C THR A 27 -19.83 -18.38 -28.13
N LEU A 28 -19.51 -18.16 -26.86
CA LEU A 28 -18.20 -18.42 -26.24
C LEU A 28 -17.71 -19.86 -26.49
N ARG A 29 -18.62 -20.83 -26.49
CA ARG A 29 -18.30 -22.24 -26.77
C ARG A 29 -17.91 -22.50 -28.23
N ASN A 30 -18.29 -21.62 -29.14
CA ASN A 30 -18.12 -21.78 -30.59
C ASN A 30 -17.05 -20.85 -31.18
N VAL A 31 -16.58 -19.84 -30.42
CA VAL A 31 -15.58 -18.85 -30.89
C VAL A 31 -14.18 -19.45 -31.02
N ALA A 32 -13.87 -20.52 -30.28
CA ALA A 32 -12.61 -21.25 -30.43
C ALA A 32 -12.78 -22.42 -31.42
N GLN A 33 -11.73 -22.73 -32.19
CA GLN A 33 -11.65 -24.03 -32.86
C GLN A 33 -11.79 -25.14 -31.81
N PRO A 34 -12.46 -26.26 -32.11
CA PRO A 34 -12.62 -27.35 -31.16
C PRO A 34 -11.25 -27.89 -30.74
N SER A 35 -10.80 -27.47 -29.57
CA SER A 35 -9.63 -28.01 -28.88
C SER A 35 -10.03 -29.31 -28.18
N GLU A 36 -9.16 -30.32 -28.19
CA GLU A 36 -9.34 -31.55 -27.39
C GLU A 36 -9.50 -31.24 -25.89
N VAL A 37 -8.95 -30.10 -25.45
CA VAL A 37 -9.08 -29.56 -24.09
C VAL A 37 -9.82 -28.22 -24.15
N ALA A 38 -11.07 -28.19 -23.68
CA ALA A 38 -11.91 -26.98 -23.73
C ALA A 38 -11.37 -25.81 -22.90
N VAL A 39 -10.86 -26.10 -21.69
CA VAL A 39 -10.14 -25.15 -20.82
C VAL A 39 -9.09 -25.96 -20.05
N PRO A 40 -7.78 -25.64 -20.13
CA PRO A 40 -6.76 -26.27 -19.31
C PRO A 40 -7.11 -26.16 -17.82
N LYS A 41 -7.05 -27.28 -17.09
CA LYS A 41 -7.45 -27.32 -15.67
C LYS A 41 -6.56 -26.43 -14.81
N GLU A 42 -5.34 -26.19 -15.25
CA GLU A 42 -4.33 -25.34 -14.64
C GLU A 42 -4.73 -23.85 -14.68
N LEU A 43 -5.53 -23.45 -15.68
CA LEU A 43 -6.04 -22.08 -15.79
C LEU A 43 -7.20 -21.81 -14.83
N LEU A 44 -7.88 -22.84 -14.32
CA LEU A 44 -9.01 -22.64 -13.42
C LEU A 44 -8.57 -22.03 -12.07
N PRO A 45 -7.56 -22.55 -11.34
CA PRO A 45 -7.07 -21.90 -10.13
C PRO A 45 -6.49 -20.51 -10.38
N LEU A 46 -5.78 -20.33 -11.51
CA LEU A 46 -5.18 -19.04 -11.87
C LEU A 46 -6.26 -17.98 -12.14
N GLY A 47 -7.27 -18.33 -12.94
CA GLY A 47 -8.40 -17.47 -13.25
C GLY A 47 -9.26 -17.17 -12.03
N ALA A 48 -9.53 -18.17 -11.19
CA ALA A 48 -10.27 -17.98 -9.94
C ALA A 48 -9.56 -16.99 -9.00
N ARG A 49 -8.24 -17.15 -8.81
CA ARG A 49 -7.44 -16.22 -8.02
C ARG A 49 -7.48 -14.81 -8.60
N LEU A 50 -7.29 -14.66 -9.91
CA LEU A 50 -7.32 -13.36 -10.59
C LEU A 50 -8.68 -12.66 -10.38
N ILE A 51 -9.79 -13.38 -10.57
CA ILE A 51 -11.13 -12.81 -10.40
C ILE A 51 -11.36 -12.41 -8.94
N LEU A 52 -11.10 -13.31 -7.99
CA LEU A 52 -11.33 -13.04 -6.56
C LEU A 52 -10.45 -11.91 -6.05
N LYS A 53 -9.17 -11.86 -6.44
CA LYS A 53 -8.27 -10.76 -6.14
C LYS A 53 -8.78 -9.45 -6.74
N GLY A 54 -9.26 -9.47 -7.99
CA GLY A 54 -9.87 -8.31 -8.62
C GLY A 54 -11.12 -7.79 -7.89
N VAL A 55 -11.96 -8.68 -7.37
CA VAL A 55 -13.11 -8.29 -6.51
C VAL A 55 -12.63 -7.71 -5.19
N LEU A 56 -11.63 -8.33 -4.56
CA LEU A 56 -11.07 -7.83 -3.30
C LEU A 56 -10.45 -6.44 -3.49
N ASN A 57 -9.70 -6.23 -4.56
CA ASN A 57 -9.13 -4.94 -4.94
C ASN A 57 -10.21 -3.85 -5.09
N SER A 58 -11.33 -4.16 -5.75
CA SER A 58 -12.41 -3.18 -5.95
C SER A 58 -13.07 -2.77 -4.63
N GLN A 59 -13.22 -3.72 -3.70
CA GLN A 59 -13.80 -3.48 -2.37
C GLN A 59 -12.84 -2.87 -1.36
N ALA A 60 -11.54 -3.14 -1.47
CA ALA A 60 -10.53 -2.67 -0.51
C ALA A 60 -9.99 -1.30 -0.86
N ILE A 61 -9.67 -1.04 -2.13
CA ILE A 61 -8.88 0.13 -2.52
C ILE A 61 -9.75 1.39 -2.58
N ALA A 62 -10.89 1.31 -3.28
CA ALA A 62 -11.73 2.48 -3.53
C ALA A 62 -12.27 3.15 -2.26
N PRO A 63 -12.70 2.41 -1.22
CA PRO A 63 -13.19 3.00 0.02
C PRO A 63 -12.09 3.56 0.94
N ASN A 64 -10.82 3.27 0.65
CA ASN A 64 -9.68 3.60 1.51
C ASN A 64 -8.64 4.46 0.75
N PRO A 65 -9.01 5.68 0.29
CA PRO A 65 -8.12 6.55 -0.49
C PRO A 65 -6.99 7.19 0.35
N ASP A 66 -7.14 7.19 1.67
CA ASP A 66 -6.19 7.73 2.65
C ASP A 66 -5.04 6.78 2.99
N TRP A 67 -5.15 5.51 2.59
CA TRP A 67 -4.09 4.52 2.77
C TRP A 67 -2.90 4.82 1.83
N VAL A 68 -1.73 4.27 2.16
CA VAL A 68 -0.62 4.21 1.22
C VAL A 68 -0.82 2.97 0.35
N TRP A 69 -0.82 3.09 -0.97
CA TRP A 69 -0.97 1.93 -1.85
C TRP A 69 0.28 1.66 -2.68
N ALA A 70 0.34 0.45 -3.25
CA ALA A 70 1.34 0.10 -4.24
C ALA A 70 1.30 1.08 -5.43
N TYR A 71 2.43 1.26 -6.09
CA TYR A 71 2.57 2.28 -7.13
C TYR A 71 1.56 2.15 -8.27
N TRP A 72 1.28 0.92 -8.72
CA TRP A 72 0.27 0.68 -9.76
C TRP A 72 -1.13 1.15 -9.34
N ILE A 73 -1.48 1.06 -8.06
CA ILE A 73 -2.78 1.53 -7.54
C ILE A 73 -2.81 3.05 -7.59
N GLU A 74 -1.79 3.71 -7.03
CA GLU A 74 -1.66 5.17 -7.03
C GLU A 74 -1.78 5.74 -8.46
N LYS A 75 -1.28 5.01 -9.47
CA LYS A 75 -1.35 5.42 -10.88
C LYS A 75 -2.60 4.99 -11.63
N GLN A 76 -3.19 3.84 -11.36
CA GLN A 76 -4.42 3.41 -12.04
C GLN A 76 -5.67 4.10 -11.52
N TYR A 77 -5.66 4.54 -10.26
CA TYR A 77 -6.83 5.10 -9.60
C TYR A 77 -6.86 6.64 -9.64
N ASP A 78 -5.76 7.31 -9.98
CA ASP A 78 -5.69 8.76 -10.16
C ASP A 78 -6.14 9.18 -11.58
N PRO A 79 -7.25 9.92 -11.75
CA PRO A 79 -7.70 10.40 -13.06
C PRO A 79 -6.71 11.31 -13.80
N LYS A 80 -5.72 11.88 -13.10
CA LYS A 80 -4.68 12.73 -13.69
C LYS A 80 -3.50 11.93 -14.22
N SER A 81 -3.41 10.65 -13.86
CA SER A 81 -2.34 9.77 -14.30
C SER A 81 -2.59 9.28 -15.73
N PRO A 82 -1.56 9.22 -16.60
CA PRO A 82 -1.68 8.61 -17.93
C PRO A 82 -1.96 7.09 -17.85
N SER A 83 -1.75 6.48 -16.69
CA SER A 83 -2.05 5.06 -16.42
C SER A 83 -3.44 4.85 -15.81
N PHE A 84 -4.28 5.89 -15.76
CA PHE A 84 -5.63 5.81 -15.22
C PHE A 84 -6.47 4.77 -15.97
N MET A 85 -7.13 3.89 -15.21
CA MET A 85 -8.04 2.88 -15.75
C MET A 85 -9.46 3.14 -15.23
N GLY A 86 -10.36 3.55 -16.12
CA GLY A 86 -11.76 3.80 -15.80
C GLY A 86 -12.49 2.53 -15.33
N ARG A 87 -13.21 2.61 -14.21
CA ARG A 87 -13.77 1.43 -13.52
C ARG A 87 -15.25 1.13 -13.81
N GLY A 88 -15.99 2.07 -14.41
CA GLY A 88 -17.37 1.87 -14.88
C GLY A 88 -18.23 0.98 -13.96
N HIS A 89 -18.83 -0.06 -14.55
CA HIS A 89 -19.56 -1.11 -13.83
C HIS A 89 -18.74 -2.41 -13.65
N LEU A 90 -17.40 -2.33 -13.72
CA LEU A 90 -16.54 -3.50 -13.61
C LEU A 90 -16.51 -4.01 -12.16
N LEU A 91 -16.90 -5.27 -11.98
CA LEU A 91 -16.88 -5.94 -10.68
C LEU A 91 -15.45 -6.12 -10.14
N THR A 92 -14.47 -6.27 -11.04
CA THR A 92 -13.08 -6.55 -10.72
C THR A 92 -12.16 -5.39 -11.07
N SER A 93 -11.18 -5.10 -10.21
CA SER A 93 -10.09 -4.17 -10.51
C SER A 93 -8.74 -4.88 -10.41
N ASN A 94 -8.21 -5.31 -11.56
CA ASN A 94 -6.91 -5.97 -11.63
C ASN A 94 -5.81 -4.97 -11.96
N ASN A 95 -4.57 -5.32 -11.61
CA ASN A 95 -3.43 -4.56 -12.10
C ASN A 95 -3.22 -4.79 -13.62
N CYS A 96 -3.30 -3.71 -14.38
CA CYS A 96 -3.13 -3.64 -15.83
C CYS A 96 -1.98 -2.68 -16.25
N THR A 97 -1.34 -1.98 -15.31
CA THR A 97 -0.24 -1.03 -15.56
C THR A 97 0.92 -1.30 -14.61
N HIS A 98 2.09 -0.72 -14.86
CA HIS A 98 3.22 -0.82 -13.91
C HIS A 98 3.55 -2.27 -13.49
N ARG A 99 3.47 -3.19 -14.47
CA ARG A 99 3.70 -4.64 -14.32
C ARG A 99 5.13 -5.05 -14.66
N ASN A 100 6.06 -4.13 -14.44
CA ASN A 100 7.48 -4.21 -14.77
C ASN A 100 8.34 -4.45 -13.51
N TRP A 101 7.88 -5.33 -12.62
CA TRP A 101 8.65 -5.73 -11.45
C TRP A 101 9.80 -6.68 -11.81
N THR A 102 10.84 -6.67 -11.00
CA THR A 102 12.02 -7.53 -11.18
C THR A 102 11.94 -8.72 -10.24
N GLY A 103 12.02 -9.93 -10.79
CA GLY A 103 12.19 -11.16 -10.01
C GLY A 103 13.61 -11.26 -9.46
N ILE A 104 13.75 -11.66 -8.19
CA ILE A 104 15.04 -11.84 -7.53
C ILE A 104 15.07 -13.17 -6.76
N GLY A 105 16.10 -13.95 -7.02
CA GLY A 105 16.32 -15.25 -6.40
C GLY A 105 17.81 -15.55 -6.33
N CYS A 106 18.19 -16.56 -5.56
CA CYS A 106 19.58 -17.03 -5.48
C CYS A 106 19.75 -18.36 -6.21
N LEU A 107 20.99 -18.72 -6.51
CA LEU A 107 21.30 -19.99 -7.15
C LEU A 107 20.72 -21.16 -6.33
N GLU A 108 20.17 -22.14 -7.03
CA GLU A 108 19.54 -23.34 -6.45
C GLU A 108 18.26 -23.10 -5.63
N SER A 109 17.83 -21.85 -5.48
CA SER A 109 16.50 -21.53 -4.95
C SER A 109 15.41 -21.97 -5.93
N LYS A 110 14.30 -22.49 -5.39
CA LYS A 110 13.07 -22.77 -6.14
C LYS A 110 12.08 -21.60 -6.08
N ASN A 111 12.41 -20.59 -5.30
CA ASN A 111 11.56 -19.44 -5.01
C ASN A 111 12.21 -18.17 -5.52
N GLU A 112 11.38 -17.20 -5.87
CA GLU A 112 11.79 -15.84 -6.21
C GLU A 112 10.92 -14.85 -5.43
N ALA A 113 11.52 -13.73 -5.02
CA ALA A 113 10.80 -12.54 -4.61
C ALA A 113 10.62 -11.62 -5.80
N ILE A 114 9.75 -10.62 -5.66
CA ILE A 114 9.63 -9.55 -6.64
C ILE A 114 9.89 -8.20 -5.98
N VAL A 115 10.57 -7.32 -6.72
CA VAL A 115 10.79 -5.91 -6.37
C VAL A 115 10.09 -5.06 -7.41
N ASP A 116 9.13 -4.24 -6.99
CA ASP A 116 8.44 -3.33 -7.91
C ASP A 116 9.35 -2.15 -8.30
N GLU A 117 8.91 -1.34 -9.27
CA GLU A 117 9.72 -0.21 -9.77
C GLU A 117 9.94 0.93 -8.75
N ARG A 118 9.26 0.89 -7.60
CA ARG A 118 9.41 1.81 -6.48
C ARG A 118 10.14 1.19 -5.28
N GLY A 119 10.60 -0.05 -5.40
CA GLY A 119 11.36 -0.75 -4.37
C GLY A 119 10.50 -1.58 -3.41
N LEU A 120 9.20 -1.74 -3.66
CA LEU A 120 8.32 -2.56 -2.85
C LEU A 120 8.73 -4.04 -2.97
N VAL A 121 9.18 -4.65 -1.87
CA VAL A 121 9.70 -6.03 -1.86
C VAL A 121 8.61 -7.02 -1.46
N THR A 122 8.34 -8.03 -2.27
CA THR A 122 7.38 -9.11 -1.98
C THR A 122 8.11 -10.44 -1.86
N PRO A 123 8.41 -10.92 -0.63
CA PRO A 123 9.25 -12.11 -0.44
C PRO A 123 8.50 -13.43 -0.62
N TRP A 124 7.17 -13.42 -0.57
CA TRP A 124 6.37 -14.64 -0.66
C TRP A 124 5.55 -14.64 -1.95
N TYR A 125 5.41 -15.82 -2.56
CA TYR A 125 4.53 -15.98 -3.70
C TYR A 125 3.11 -15.52 -3.35
N ASP A 126 2.58 -14.56 -4.13
CA ASP A 126 1.25 -13.98 -3.92
C ASP A 126 1.04 -13.44 -2.49
N GLY A 127 2.12 -12.96 -1.86
CA GLY A 127 2.16 -12.56 -0.46
C GLY A 127 2.13 -11.06 -0.24
N TRP A 128 2.33 -10.68 1.02
CA TRP A 128 2.48 -9.30 1.46
C TRP A 128 3.80 -8.70 0.98
N SER A 129 3.90 -7.36 1.04
CA SER A 129 5.12 -6.63 0.69
C SER A 129 5.69 -5.81 1.85
N LEU A 130 6.99 -5.54 1.78
CA LEU A 130 7.70 -4.58 2.61
C LEU A 130 7.96 -3.30 1.82
N ASP A 131 7.65 -2.17 2.44
CA ASP A 131 7.87 -0.83 1.89
C ASP A 131 8.76 -0.02 2.84
N VAL A 132 9.43 1.01 2.32
CA VAL A 132 10.39 1.84 3.04
C VAL A 132 9.94 3.30 3.00
N PHE A 133 9.46 3.82 4.12
CA PHE A 133 9.01 5.20 4.24
C PHE A 133 10.02 6.09 4.95
N LEU A 134 9.98 7.38 4.63
CA LEU A 134 10.58 8.43 5.47
C LEU A 134 9.46 9.19 6.19
N LEU A 135 9.58 9.30 7.52
CA LEU A 135 8.65 10.06 8.35
C LEU A 135 9.34 11.33 8.87
N PHE A 136 8.96 12.47 8.30
CA PHE A 136 9.32 13.80 8.79
C PHE A 136 8.24 14.34 9.73
N PRO A 137 8.49 15.38 10.54
CA PRO A 137 7.51 15.91 11.49
C PRO A 137 6.17 16.35 10.87
N ASN A 138 6.18 16.73 9.59
CA ASN A 138 5.03 17.28 8.85
C ASN A 138 4.59 16.43 7.64
N ARG A 139 5.27 15.32 7.34
CA ARG A 139 5.07 14.57 6.10
C ARG A 139 5.53 13.12 6.24
N LEU A 140 4.72 12.20 5.72
CA LEU A 140 5.15 10.84 5.41
C LEU A 140 5.47 10.74 3.91
N ILE A 141 6.62 10.16 3.59
CA ILE A 141 7.08 9.94 2.22
C ILE A 141 7.06 8.44 1.96
N ALA A 142 6.19 8.03 1.05
CA ALA A 142 6.14 6.66 0.53
C ALA A 142 6.66 6.64 -0.92
N PRO A 143 7.54 5.69 -1.30
CA PRO A 143 8.11 5.61 -2.65
C PRO A 143 7.06 5.58 -3.77
N SER A 144 5.89 4.99 -3.52
CA SER A 144 4.76 4.96 -4.46
C SER A 144 4.16 6.33 -4.79
N LYS A 145 4.34 7.33 -3.90
CA LYS A 145 3.83 8.70 -4.08
C LYS A 145 4.92 9.67 -4.55
N VAL A 146 6.19 9.25 -4.54
CA VAL A 146 7.33 10.05 -5.00
C VAL A 146 7.32 10.15 -6.52
N LYS A 147 7.66 11.33 -7.03
CA LYS A 147 7.66 11.61 -8.48
C LYS A 147 8.76 10.81 -9.18
N GLU A 148 10.00 11.03 -8.76
CA GLU A 148 11.20 10.46 -9.39
C GLU A 148 11.81 9.36 -8.53
N VAL A 149 11.80 8.14 -9.04
CA VAL A 149 12.50 6.99 -8.45
C VAL A 149 13.27 6.31 -9.57
N LYS A 150 14.53 5.97 -9.34
CA LYS A 150 15.39 5.29 -10.31
C LYS A 150 15.69 3.89 -9.82
N GLN A 151 15.44 2.89 -10.66
CA GLN A 151 15.79 1.51 -10.37
C GLN A 151 16.79 0.99 -11.40
N ARG A 152 17.79 0.23 -10.93
CA ARG A 152 18.78 -0.42 -11.77
C ARG A 152 19.27 -1.72 -11.14
N VAL A 153 19.81 -2.60 -11.97
CA VAL A 153 20.67 -3.70 -11.51
C VAL A 153 22.05 -3.11 -11.19
N LYS A 154 22.54 -3.29 -9.97
CA LYS A 154 23.82 -2.69 -9.53
C LYS A 154 25.00 -3.44 -10.12
N GLU A 155 25.76 -2.76 -10.99
CA GLU A 155 27.05 -3.27 -11.51
C GLU A 155 26.96 -4.67 -12.16
N SER A 156 25.80 -5.02 -12.73
CA SER A 156 25.51 -6.36 -13.26
C SER A 156 25.57 -7.50 -12.23
N LEU A 157 25.58 -7.18 -10.94
CA LEU A 157 25.37 -8.13 -9.84
C LEU A 157 23.86 -8.38 -9.66
N PRO A 158 23.44 -9.53 -9.11
CA PRO A 158 22.03 -9.81 -8.80
C PRO A 158 21.53 -9.01 -7.58
N ILE A 159 21.70 -7.69 -7.64
CA ILE A 159 21.34 -6.70 -6.63
C ILE A 159 20.48 -5.66 -7.33
N ILE A 160 19.24 -5.52 -6.89
CA ILE A 160 18.33 -4.47 -7.38
C ILE A 160 18.53 -3.25 -6.50
N GLN A 161 18.90 -2.13 -7.11
CA GLN A 161 19.07 -0.86 -6.43
C GLN A 161 17.96 0.10 -6.85
N THR A 162 17.17 0.55 -5.87
CA THR A 162 16.17 1.60 -6.02
C THR A 162 16.66 2.85 -5.30
N GLN A 163 16.63 4.00 -5.99
CA GLN A 163 17.11 5.28 -5.48
C GLN A 163 16.03 6.35 -5.59
N LEU A 164 15.89 7.14 -4.53
CA LEU A 164 15.07 8.35 -4.50
C LEU A 164 15.74 9.42 -3.63
N GLU A 165 15.31 10.66 -3.79
CA GLU A 165 15.78 11.77 -2.98
C GLU A 165 14.59 12.65 -2.60
N GLU A 166 14.42 12.89 -1.30
CA GLU A 166 13.37 13.73 -0.75
C GLU A 166 13.87 14.46 0.50
N GLU A 167 13.48 15.72 0.68
CA GLU A 167 13.93 16.55 1.82
C GLU A 167 15.46 16.61 1.98
N GLU A 168 16.21 16.53 0.86
CA GLU A 168 17.68 16.45 0.80
C GLU A 168 18.27 15.20 1.47
N ILE A 169 17.46 14.15 1.63
CA ILE A 169 17.91 12.81 2.04
C ILE A 169 17.95 11.93 0.80
N GLU A 170 19.15 11.48 0.42
CA GLU A 170 19.32 10.44 -0.58
C GLU A 170 19.03 9.08 0.06
N VAL A 171 18.12 8.32 -0.55
CA VAL A 171 17.76 6.96 -0.13
C VAL A 171 18.22 5.98 -1.21
N SER A 172 18.97 4.97 -0.81
CA SER A 172 19.33 3.83 -1.66
C SER A 172 18.86 2.54 -1.00
N ILE A 173 17.91 1.87 -1.63
CA ILE A 173 17.40 0.56 -1.22
C ILE A 173 18.06 -0.49 -2.11
N GLU A 174 18.86 -1.38 -1.54
CA GLU A 174 19.50 -2.49 -2.23
C GLU A 174 18.88 -3.82 -1.78
N VAL A 175 18.39 -4.60 -2.74
CA VAL A 175 17.76 -5.89 -2.49
C VAL A 175 18.57 -6.99 -3.15
N LEU A 176 18.92 -8.03 -2.41
CA LEU A 176 19.62 -9.22 -2.92
C LEU A 176 19.07 -10.50 -2.31
N ALA A 177 19.12 -11.59 -3.07
CA ALA A 177 18.75 -12.92 -2.58
C ALA A 177 20.01 -13.71 -2.22
N SER A 178 19.92 -14.51 -1.15
CA SER A 178 20.99 -15.42 -0.74
C SER A 178 20.42 -16.67 -0.07
N LYS A 179 21.29 -17.60 0.29
CA LYS A 179 20.93 -18.78 1.09
C LYS A 179 21.76 -18.77 2.37
N LEU A 180 21.11 -18.93 3.52
CA LEU A 180 21.75 -19.03 4.83
C LEU A 180 21.28 -20.33 5.50
N GLU A 181 22.22 -21.22 5.85
CA GLU A 181 21.93 -22.51 6.50
C GLU A 181 20.87 -23.37 5.77
N GLY A 182 20.72 -23.20 4.46
CA GLY A 182 19.75 -23.92 3.62
C GLY A 182 18.49 -23.11 3.30
N ASP A 183 18.17 -22.09 4.09
CA ASP A 183 17.01 -21.23 3.91
C ASP A 183 17.27 -20.12 2.88
N ASP A 184 16.29 -19.91 2.00
CA ASP A 184 16.33 -18.82 1.03
C ASP A 184 15.94 -17.50 1.73
N LEU A 185 16.76 -16.47 1.60
CA LEU A 185 16.55 -15.16 2.22
C LEU A 185 16.64 -14.04 1.20
N ILE A 186 15.80 -13.02 1.37
CA ILE A 186 15.97 -11.71 0.77
C ILE A 186 16.56 -10.78 1.81
N TRP A 187 17.66 -10.12 1.45
CA TRP A 187 18.23 -9.02 2.22
C TRP A 187 17.81 -7.71 1.58
N GLU A 188 17.28 -6.81 2.40
CA GLU A 188 16.99 -5.43 2.01
C GLU A 188 17.82 -4.49 2.88
N GLU A 189 18.76 -3.80 2.24
CA GLU A 189 19.60 -2.78 2.87
C GLU A 189 19.12 -1.39 2.44
N VAL A 190 18.81 -0.54 3.42
CA VAL A 190 18.48 0.86 3.20
C VAL A 190 19.63 1.73 3.65
N ARG A 191 20.22 2.49 2.72
CA ARG A 191 21.20 3.54 3.01
C ARG A 191 20.54 4.90 2.91
N LEU A 192 20.83 5.74 3.90
CA LEU A 192 20.32 7.10 4.00
C LEU A 192 21.50 8.04 4.11
N LYS A 193 21.58 9.03 3.22
CA LYS A 193 22.62 10.05 3.25
C LYS A 193 22.01 11.44 3.31
N ASN A 194 22.43 12.26 4.27
CA ASN A 194 22.05 13.66 4.33
C ASN A 194 22.90 14.50 3.37
N LYS A 195 22.28 15.10 2.36
CA LYS A 195 22.92 15.99 1.38
C LYS A 195 22.79 17.48 1.73
N SER A 196 22.01 17.79 2.76
CA SER A 196 21.84 19.17 3.21
C SER A 196 23.04 19.65 4.03
N SER A 197 23.14 20.97 4.19
CA SER A 197 24.12 21.61 5.06
C SER A 197 23.69 21.65 6.54
N LEU A 198 22.52 21.11 6.87
CA LEU A 198 21.93 21.14 8.21
C LEU A 198 21.70 19.73 8.75
N ASP A 199 21.57 19.61 10.08
CA ASP A 199 21.13 18.38 10.71
C ASP A 199 19.68 18.07 10.30
N LYS A 200 19.42 16.82 9.91
CA LYS A 200 18.08 16.35 9.53
C LYS A 200 17.55 15.35 10.54
N ASN A 201 16.37 15.65 11.09
CA ASN A 201 15.67 14.80 12.04
C ASN A 201 14.42 14.20 11.38
N PHE A 202 14.37 12.88 11.31
CA PHE A 202 13.30 12.12 10.68
C PHE A 202 13.32 10.67 11.18
N SER A 203 12.37 9.85 10.77
CA SER A 203 12.44 8.41 11.01
C SER A 203 12.47 7.63 9.71
N LEU A 204 13.28 6.57 9.66
CA LEU A 204 13.13 5.51 8.68
C LEU A 204 12.04 4.56 9.16
N VAL A 205 11.13 4.15 8.29
CA VAL A 205 10.06 3.20 8.65
C VAL A 205 9.99 2.06 7.64
N PHE A 206 10.17 0.84 8.11
CA PHE A 206 9.84 -0.37 7.37
C PHE A 206 8.36 -0.71 7.59
N SER A 207 7.59 -0.82 6.53
CA SER A 207 6.13 -0.94 6.56
C SER A 207 5.66 -2.23 5.88
N LEU A 208 5.00 -3.10 6.64
CA LEU A 208 4.34 -4.32 6.18
C LEU A 208 3.00 -3.98 5.53
N ARG A 209 2.85 -4.32 4.25
CA ARG A 209 1.71 -3.93 3.42
C ARG A 209 0.86 -5.14 3.01
N PRO A 210 -0.47 -5.11 3.19
CA PRO A 210 -1.38 -6.19 2.79
C PRO A 210 -1.71 -6.14 1.28
N TYR A 211 -0.68 -5.96 0.47
CA TYR A 211 -0.77 -5.90 -0.99
C TYR A 211 0.60 -6.15 -1.60
N ASN A 212 0.61 -6.40 -2.89
CA ASN A 212 1.78 -6.55 -3.73
C ASN A 212 1.52 -5.97 -5.14
N PRO A 213 2.47 -6.06 -6.08
CA PRO A 213 2.29 -5.59 -7.45
C PRO A 213 1.15 -6.25 -8.24
N GLU A 214 0.55 -7.34 -7.75
CA GLU A 214 -0.64 -7.95 -8.38
C GLU A 214 -1.97 -7.50 -7.76
N GLY A 215 -1.97 -7.10 -6.48
CA GLY A 215 -3.21 -6.79 -5.75
C GLY A 215 -3.10 -6.90 -4.25
N VAL A 216 -4.25 -6.77 -3.58
CA VAL A 216 -4.40 -7.02 -2.15
C VAL A 216 -3.96 -8.45 -1.82
N SER A 217 -3.26 -8.59 -0.70
CA SER A 217 -2.70 -9.83 -0.19
C SER A 217 -3.09 -10.02 1.27
N ILE A 218 -3.32 -11.27 1.67
CA ILE A 218 -3.98 -11.58 2.94
C ILE A 218 -2.97 -11.58 4.10
N ILE A 219 -3.15 -10.61 5.01
CA ILE A 219 -2.49 -10.56 6.32
C ILE A 219 -3.56 -10.62 7.41
N SER A 220 -3.73 -11.80 7.99
CA SER A 220 -4.70 -12.13 9.03
C SER A 220 -4.17 -11.94 10.46
N SER A 221 -2.85 -12.03 10.65
CA SER A 221 -2.19 -11.70 11.91
C SER A 221 -0.82 -11.07 11.68
N LEU A 222 -0.46 -10.13 12.54
CA LEU A 222 0.89 -9.63 12.70
C LEU A 222 1.26 -9.68 14.18
N GLU A 223 2.48 -10.08 14.46
CA GLU A 223 3.07 -10.01 15.80
C GLU A 223 4.54 -9.61 15.67
N TYR A 224 4.93 -8.57 16.38
CA TYR A 224 6.32 -8.20 16.58
C TYR A 224 6.81 -8.79 17.89
N LYS A 225 7.88 -9.58 17.82
CA LYS A 225 8.50 -10.23 18.96
C LYS A 225 9.98 -10.42 18.69
N GLU A 226 10.82 -10.13 19.69
CA GLU A 226 12.26 -10.45 19.68
C GLU A 226 13.00 -9.99 18.40
N GLY A 227 12.82 -8.72 17.99
CA GLY A 227 13.53 -8.20 16.82
C GLY A 227 12.97 -8.66 15.47
N SER A 228 11.79 -9.29 15.44
CA SER A 228 11.20 -9.87 14.23
C SER A 228 9.71 -9.62 14.13
N PHE A 229 9.19 -9.59 12.90
CA PHE A 229 7.75 -9.72 12.62
C PHE A 229 7.40 -11.15 12.21
N LEU A 230 6.38 -11.69 12.87
CA LEU A 230 5.61 -12.83 12.41
C LEU A 230 4.41 -12.33 11.60
N VAL A 231 4.23 -12.90 10.41
CA VAL A 231 3.13 -12.61 9.49
C VAL A 231 2.34 -13.89 9.28
N ASN A 232 1.05 -13.89 9.63
CA ASN A 232 0.23 -15.12 9.63
C ASN A 232 0.93 -16.26 10.40
N ASP A 233 1.43 -15.94 11.60
CA ASP A 233 2.11 -16.86 12.53
C ASP A 233 3.41 -17.49 11.98
N LYS A 234 3.99 -16.89 10.93
CA LYS A 234 5.23 -17.33 10.29
C LYS A 234 6.26 -16.21 10.29
N LEU A 235 7.53 -16.55 10.50
CA LEU A 235 8.62 -15.56 10.42
C LEU A 235 8.62 -14.86 9.06
N GLY A 236 8.46 -13.54 9.10
CA GLY A 236 8.32 -12.66 7.92
C GLY A 236 9.44 -11.65 7.78
N ILE A 237 9.83 -10.97 8.85
CA ILE A 237 10.94 -9.98 8.84
C ILE A 237 11.82 -10.21 10.05
N ILE A 238 13.13 -10.16 9.85
CA ILE A 238 14.16 -10.12 10.89
C ILE A 238 14.90 -8.78 10.76
N PHE A 239 14.93 -7.98 11.82
CA PHE A 239 15.65 -6.72 11.84
C PHE A 239 17.07 -6.92 12.38
N SER A 240 18.08 -6.37 11.71
CA SER A 240 19.47 -6.48 12.17
C SER A 240 19.75 -5.69 13.46
N ALA A 241 18.95 -4.65 13.72
CA ALA A 241 18.97 -3.85 14.93
C ALA A 241 17.54 -3.61 15.44
N PRO A 242 17.32 -3.55 16.76
CA PRO A 242 15.99 -3.30 17.29
C PRO A 242 15.47 -1.92 16.84
N PRO A 243 14.24 -1.83 16.30
CA PRO A 243 13.58 -0.57 15.98
C PRO A 243 13.27 0.23 17.26
N ASP A 244 13.24 1.56 17.14
CA ASP A 244 12.89 2.47 18.22
C ASP A 244 11.38 2.44 18.54
N PHE A 245 10.55 2.09 17.55
CA PHE A 245 9.11 1.95 17.72
C PHE A 245 8.52 0.95 16.72
N VAL A 246 7.39 0.37 17.10
CA VAL A 246 6.66 -0.63 16.32
C VAL A 246 5.15 -0.41 16.48
N ASP A 247 4.41 -0.59 15.40
CA ASP A 247 2.95 -0.59 15.44
C ASP A 247 2.35 -1.63 14.50
N THR A 248 1.10 -1.99 14.78
CA THR A 248 0.28 -2.85 13.94
C THR A 248 -1.12 -2.28 13.88
N SER A 249 -1.82 -2.51 12.77
CA SER A 249 -3.16 -2.01 12.52
C SER A 249 -4.01 -3.08 11.86
N SER A 250 -5.31 -3.10 12.19
CA SER A 250 -6.30 -3.91 11.48
C SER A 250 -7.05 -3.07 10.44
N TYR A 251 -7.73 -3.72 9.48
CA TYR A 251 -8.62 -3.04 8.55
C TYR A 251 -9.62 -2.08 9.22
N ARG A 252 -10.12 -2.43 10.42
CA ARG A 252 -11.08 -1.58 11.16
C ARG A 252 -10.43 -0.31 11.72
N GLU A 253 -9.15 -0.38 12.04
CA GLU A 253 -8.36 0.75 12.58
C GLU A 253 -7.81 1.64 11.47
N GLY A 254 -7.87 1.20 10.21
CA GLY A 254 -7.30 1.88 9.06
C GLY A 254 -5.85 1.49 8.81
N ASP A 255 -5.19 2.20 7.90
CA ASP A 255 -3.78 1.94 7.60
C ASP A 255 -2.88 2.26 8.78
N VAL A 256 -1.89 1.43 9.06
CA VAL A 256 -0.90 1.69 10.11
C VAL A 256 -0.18 3.03 9.92
N SER A 257 -0.05 3.53 8.68
CA SER A 257 0.55 4.83 8.39
C SER A 257 -0.25 6.00 8.95
N THR A 258 -1.56 5.85 9.15
CA THR A 258 -2.41 6.90 9.75
C THR A 258 -2.11 7.10 11.25
N LYS A 259 -1.58 6.06 11.91
CA LYS A 259 -1.16 6.12 13.31
C LYS A 259 0.14 6.91 13.51
N LEU A 260 0.93 7.10 12.45
CA LEU A 260 2.14 7.93 12.45
C LEU A 260 1.85 9.45 12.50
N SER A 261 0.65 9.84 12.92
CA SER A 261 0.11 11.18 12.73
C SER A 261 1.09 12.28 13.13
N LEU A 262 1.39 13.08 12.11
CA LEU A 262 2.10 14.35 12.14
C LEU A 262 1.30 15.28 13.08
N SER A 263 1.98 16.00 13.96
CA SER A 263 1.36 16.82 15.00
C SER A 263 0.20 17.71 14.46
N SER A 264 -1.02 17.33 14.83
CA SER A 264 -2.34 18.00 14.83
C SER A 264 -2.89 18.71 13.56
N PRO A 265 -4.22 18.63 13.33
CA PRO A 265 -4.91 19.45 12.33
C PRO A 265 -4.93 20.94 12.73
N LEU A 266 -4.89 21.81 11.72
CA LEU A 266 -5.13 23.26 11.86
C LEU A 266 -6.39 23.55 12.69
N PRO A 267 -6.42 24.62 13.52
CA PRO A 267 -7.63 25.03 14.22
C PRO A 267 -8.77 25.26 13.22
N GLY A 268 -9.94 24.73 13.56
CA GLY A 268 -11.09 24.61 12.66
C GLY A 268 -11.40 25.87 11.87
N GLY A 269 -11.41 25.72 10.55
CA GLY A 269 -12.28 26.49 9.70
C GLY A 269 -13.72 26.16 10.09
N ASP A 270 -14.44 27.20 10.48
CA ASP A 270 -15.83 27.23 10.90
C ASP A 270 -16.70 26.33 9.99
N ARG A 271 -17.22 25.22 10.54
CA ARG A 271 -18.31 24.48 9.89
C ARG A 271 -19.59 25.27 10.12
N THR A 272 -19.77 26.34 9.35
CA THR A 272 -21.10 26.92 9.17
C THR A 272 -21.95 25.97 8.33
N GLN A 273 -23.09 25.65 8.93
CA GLN A 273 -24.18 24.83 8.45
C GLN A 273 -24.54 25.15 6.98
N THR A 274 -24.36 24.20 6.06
CA THR A 274 -25.16 24.17 4.83
C THR A 274 -26.51 23.56 5.17
N GLY A 275 -27.40 24.39 5.70
CA GLY A 275 -28.83 24.17 5.65
C GLY A 275 -29.37 24.60 4.28
N ASP A 276 -30.20 23.73 3.70
CA ASP A 276 -31.31 24.03 2.79
C ASP A 276 -31.08 25.04 1.66
N ILE A 277 -30.77 24.49 0.47
CA ILE A 277 -31.08 25.16 -0.80
C ILE A 277 -32.47 24.69 -1.24
N ALA A 278 -33.50 25.42 -0.80
CA ALA A 278 -34.77 25.49 -1.50
C ALA A 278 -35.46 26.83 -1.22
N GLN A 279 -35.86 27.48 -2.31
CA GLN A 279 -36.86 28.55 -2.42
C GLN A 279 -36.38 30.02 -2.45
N GLN A 280 -36.74 30.61 -3.60
CA GLN A 280 -37.20 31.99 -3.83
C GLN A 280 -36.16 33.11 -3.85
N ALA A 281 -35.75 33.43 -5.08
CA ALA A 281 -35.29 34.75 -5.47
C ALA A 281 -36.47 35.74 -5.44
N GLY A 282 -36.34 36.77 -4.62
CA GLY A 282 -37.26 37.90 -4.51
C GLY A 282 -36.54 39.12 -3.96
N ASP A 283 -36.19 40.01 -4.89
CA ASP A 283 -36.16 41.48 -4.78
C ASP A 283 -35.38 42.22 -3.67
N ARG A 284 -34.59 43.19 -4.15
CA ARG A 284 -34.43 44.57 -3.63
C ARG A 284 -33.55 44.91 -2.41
N THR A 285 -32.51 45.68 -2.75
CA THR A 285 -32.08 47.00 -2.21
C THR A 285 -31.46 47.17 -0.80
N GLN A 286 -30.26 47.76 -0.87
CA GLN A 286 -29.78 48.96 -0.15
C GLN A 286 -29.38 48.91 1.34
N THR A 287 -28.12 49.36 1.52
CA THR A 287 -27.60 50.33 2.52
C THR A 287 -27.56 49.95 3.99
N GLY A 288 -26.44 50.29 4.64
CA GLY A 288 -26.45 50.62 6.07
C GLY A 288 -25.18 50.25 6.83
N SER A 289 -24.32 51.24 7.01
CA SER A 289 -23.23 51.35 7.97
C SER A 289 -23.65 51.12 9.43
N THR A 290 -22.69 50.70 10.28
CA THR A 290 -22.34 51.22 11.65
C THR A 290 -21.84 50.06 12.53
N SER A 291 -20.56 50.04 12.92
CA SER A 291 -19.93 50.66 14.11
C SER A 291 -19.62 49.61 15.20
N HIS A 292 -18.34 49.54 15.60
CA HIS A 292 -17.80 48.81 16.74
C HIS A 292 -18.50 49.15 18.07
N PRO A 293 -18.37 48.28 19.09
CA PRO A 293 -17.44 48.62 20.17
C PRO A 293 -16.63 47.46 20.78
N HIS A 294 -15.58 47.87 21.47
CA HIS A 294 -14.59 47.14 22.27
C HIS A 294 -15.11 46.03 23.21
N ALA A 295 -14.31 44.96 23.36
CA ALA A 295 -14.23 44.19 24.59
C ALA A 295 -12.83 43.55 24.82
N ARG A 296 -12.13 44.13 25.81
CA ARG A 296 -11.29 43.53 26.88
C ARG A 296 -10.26 42.44 26.55
N GLN A 297 -9.00 42.83 26.80
CA GLN A 297 -7.87 41.98 27.20
C GLN A 297 -8.23 41.11 28.42
N GLY A 298 -7.94 39.83 28.32
CA GLY A 298 -7.93 38.86 29.42
C GLY A 298 -6.74 37.91 29.25
N ASP A 299 -5.83 38.02 30.21
CA ASP A 299 -4.74 37.15 30.64
C ASP A 299 -4.49 35.82 29.89
N LEU A 300 -3.31 35.72 29.25
CA LEU A 300 -2.73 34.49 28.72
C LEU A 300 -2.00 33.72 29.85
N PRO A 301 -2.26 32.41 30.05
CA PRO A 301 -1.44 31.57 30.93
C PRO A 301 -0.10 31.21 30.26
N PRO A 302 0.93 30.83 31.05
CA PRO A 302 2.31 30.82 30.61
C PRO A 302 2.63 29.67 29.64
N HIS A 303 3.55 29.96 28.72
CA HIS A 303 4.19 29.07 27.76
C HIS A 303 4.40 27.64 28.29
N GLN A 304 3.63 26.69 27.76
CA GLN A 304 4.05 25.29 27.72
C GLN A 304 5.02 25.13 26.55
N SER A 305 6.26 24.76 26.87
CA SER A 305 7.29 24.41 25.92
C SER A 305 6.81 23.32 24.97
N ASP A 306 6.84 23.61 23.67
CA ASP A 306 6.65 22.68 22.56
C ASP A 306 7.42 21.36 22.79
N ARG A 307 6.69 20.28 23.07
CA ARG A 307 7.19 18.92 22.85
C ARG A 307 6.79 18.50 21.44
N GLN A 308 7.57 18.94 20.44
CA GLN A 308 7.57 18.35 19.10
C GLN A 308 8.23 16.97 19.17
N GLY A 309 7.45 15.94 19.53
CA GLY A 309 7.88 14.55 19.50
C GLY A 309 7.02 13.76 18.54
N PHE A 310 7.63 12.88 17.74
CA PHE A 310 6.88 11.89 16.96
C PHE A 310 6.00 11.05 17.90
N PRO A 311 4.72 10.78 17.54
CA PRO A 311 3.91 9.82 18.30
C PRO A 311 4.66 8.49 18.38
N THR A 312 4.62 7.84 19.54
CA THR A 312 5.24 6.53 19.73
C THR A 312 4.13 5.50 19.87
N PRO A 313 3.75 4.82 18.79
CA PRO A 313 2.81 3.73 18.88
C PRO A 313 3.43 2.48 19.53
N HIS A 314 2.57 1.64 20.16
CA HIS A 314 2.99 0.51 21.00
C HIS A 314 2.23 -0.80 20.73
N GLN A 315 1.40 -0.89 19.69
CA GLN A 315 0.67 -2.14 19.41
C GLN A 315 1.56 -3.12 18.65
N SER A 316 2.17 -4.06 19.37
CA SER A 316 3.06 -5.07 18.79
C SER A 316 2.33 -6.26 18.16
N SER A 317 1.00 -6.39 18.30
CA SER A 317 0.26 -7.49 17.66
C SER A 317 -1.17 -7.13 17.27
N VAL A 318 -1.66 -7.76 16.21
CA VAL A 318 -3.03 -7.60 15.73
C VAL A 318 -3.54 -8.86 15.05
N LYS A 319 -4.84 -9.12 15.22
CA LYS A 319 -5.59 -10.09 14.40
C LYS A 319 -6.60 -9.34 13.54
N CYS A 320 -6.62 -9.64 12.24
CA CYS A 320 -7.49 -9.00 11.26
C CYS A 320 -8.28 -10.05 10.48
N LYS A 321 -9.56 -10.23 10.82
CA LYS A 321 -10.45 -11.19 10.12
C LYS A 321 -10.62 -10.89 8.63
N VAL A 322 -10.51 -9.61 8.25
CA VAL A 322 -10.61 -9.15 6.85
C VAL A 322 -9.35 -9.52 6.06
N GLY A 323 -8.23 -9.83 6.73
CA GLY A 323 -6.99 -10.17 6.05
C GLY A 323 -6.22 -8.95 5.54
N MET A 324 -6.46 -7.76 6.09
CA MET A 324 -5.78 -6.53 5.70
C MET A 324 -5.11 -5.85 6.89
N ALA A 325 -4.42 -6.62 7.73
CA ALA A 325 -3.54 -6.03 8.72
C ALA A 325 -2.35 -5.35 8.05
N SER A 326 -1.87 -4.26 8.64
CA SER A 326 -0.61 -3.60 8.26
C SER A 326 0.24 -3.39 9.51
N GLY A 327 1.56 -3.30 9.35
CA GLY A 327 2.48 -3.13 10.47
C GLY A 327 3.64 -2.24 10.11
N LEU A 328 4.33 -1.70 11.11
CA LEU A 328 5.51 -0.89 10.88
C LEU A 328 6.55 -1.07 11.99
N ALA A 329 7.80 -0.85 11.64
CA ALA A 329 8.93 -0.73 12.55
C ALA A 329 9.76 0.47 12.12
N GLY A 330 10.07 1.37 13.05
CA GLY A 330 10.75 2.62 12.74
C GLY A 330 12.00 2.89 13.57
N TYR A 331 12.92 3.64 12.96
CA TYR A 331 14.19 4.08 13.55
C TYR A 331 14.21 5.61 13.54
N LYS A 332 14.37 6.23 14.71
CA LYS A 332 14.45 7.69 14.89
C LYS A 332 15.88 8.14 14.58
N LEU A 333 16.02 9.06 13.65
CA LEU A 333 17.31 9.49 13.11
C LEU A 333 17.52 10.98 13.29
N SER A 334 18.77 11.31 13.62
CA SER A 334 19.36 12.62 13.45
C SER A 334 20.63 12.39 12.61
N LEU A 335 20.67 12.94 11.40
CA LEU A 335 21.81 12.83 10.49
C LEU A 335 22.46 14.20 10.32
N LYS A 336 23.76 14.28 10.58
CA LYS A 336 24.58 15.47 10.28
C LYS A 336 24.81 15.61 8.77
N PRO A 337 25.24 16.79 8.30
CA PRO A 337 25.64 16.98 6.91
C PRO A 337 26.63 15.91 6.44
N GLU A 338 26.38 15.34 5.26
CA GLU A 338 27.14 14.24 4.65
C GLU A 338 27.17 12.91 5.43
N GLU A 339 26.49 12.82 6.58
CA GLU A 339 26.41 11.58 7.34
C GLU A 339 25.58 10.54 6.59
N GLU A 340 26.05 9.29 6.63
CA GLU A 340 25.37 8.12 6.08
C GLU A 340 25.03 7.12 7.19
N LYS A 341 23.81 6.58 7.17
CA LYS A 341 23.40 5.45 8.00
C LYS A 341 22.82 4.33 7.16
N LYS A 342 22.99 3.09 7.65
CA LYS A 342 22.55 1.87 6.99
C LYS A 342 21.67 1.05 7.91
N PHE A 343 20.64 0.44 7.33
CA PHE A 343 19.70 -0.44 8.00
C PHE A 343 19.55 -1.69 7.17
N LEU A 344 19.49 -2.86 7.81
CA LEU A 344 19.44 -4.14 7.13
C LEU A 344 18.29 -4.95 7.72
N VAL A 345 17.47 -5.53 6.84
CA VAL A 345 16.45 -6.52 7.21
C VAL A 345 16.61 -7.77 6.37
N ALA A 346 16.22 -8.91 6.94
CA ALA A 346 16.14 -10.18 6.24
C ALA A 346 14.70 -10.67 6.18
N LEU A 347 14.28 -11.17 5.02
CA LEU A 347 12.95 -11.69 4.75
C LEU A 347 13.08 -13.16 4.32
N PRO A 348 12.51 -14.13 5.06
CA PRO A 348 12.47 -15.50 4.59
C PRO A 348 11.70 -15.60 3.28
N LEU A 349 12.33 -16.13 2.25
CA LEU A 349 11.73 -16.32 0.94
C LEU A 349 10.86 -17.58 0.98
N ARG A 350 9.60 -17.48 0.54
CA ARG A 350 8.67 -18.62 0.58
C ARG A 350 7.92 -18.78 -0.74
N GLY A 351 7.89 -20.02 -1.21
CA GLY A 351 7.15 -20.41 -2.39
C GLY A 351 5.64 -20.57 -2.16
N LYS A 352 4.97 -20.98 -3.24
CA LYS A 352 3.57 -21.39 -3.22
C LYS A 352 3.42 -22.62 -2.31
N MET A 353 2.65 -22.49 -1.23
CA MET A 353 2.25 -23.63 -0.39
C MET A 353 1.32 -24.59 -1.11
#